data_AF-A0A314UJK4-F1
#
_entry.id   AF-A0A314UJK4-F1
#
_cell.length_a   1.000
_cell.length_b   1.000
_cell.length_c   1.000
_cell.angle_alpha   90.00
_cell.angle_beta   90.00
_cell.angle_gamma   90.00
#
_symmetry.space_group_name_H-M   'P 1'
#
loop_
_entity.id
_entity.type
_entity.pdbx_description
1 polymer ?
#
loop_
_entity_poly.entity_id
_entity_poly.type
_entity_poly.pdbx_seq_one_letter_code
_entity_poly.pdbx_strand_id
1 'polypeptide(L)'
;MGSIFSRQTELVNQTNEILELKECPAGDSDGEHTVPIPLLPQKRMRISSTKFHRNSLVSGRRRDIRLFRKGPNNGKMICVEIFAAHDFIFFGKFTFRKAKGQIFVDRGGDGAQGSHDDLPRLRFFIPLSRL
;
A
#
# COMPACT_ATOMS: atom_id res chain seq x y z
N MET A 1 28.48 6.40 14.43
CA MET A 1 27.05 6.70 14.69
C MET A 1 26.37 6.90 13.35
N GLY A 2 25.80 5.84 12.77
CA GLY A 2 25.15 5.91 11.46
C GLY A 2 23.76 6.53 11.59
N SER A 3 23.52 7.65 10.91
CA SER A 3 22.21 8.26 10.79
C SER A 3 21.24 7.22 10.22
N ILE A 4 20.31 6.74 11.06
CA ILE A 4 19.19 5.91 10.65
C ILE A 4 18.25 6.83 9.88
N PHE A 5 18.59 7.12 8.62
CA PHE A 5 17.60 7.61 7.67
C PHE A 5 16.55 6.51 7.58
N SER A 6 15.51 6.64 8.40
CA SER A 6 14.34 5.77 8.38
C SER A 6 13.86 5.76 6.93
N ARG A 7 14.02 4.63 6.23
CA ARG A 7 13.53 4.49 4.85
C ARG A 7 12.08 4.95 4.85
N GLN A 8 11.73 5.85 3.93
CA GLN A 8 10.38 6.40 3.82
C GLN A 8 9.70 5.79 2.59
N THR A 9 8.42 5.48 2.73
CA THR A 9 7.56 5.07 1.63
C THR A 9 6.64 6.22 1.28
N GLU A 10 6.69 6.64 0.02
CA GLU A 10 5.79 7.65 -0.52
C GLU A 10 4.48 7.00 -0.99
N LEU A 11 3.35 7.52 -0.53
CA LEU A 11 2.02 7.12 -0.92
C LEU A 11 1.37 8.30 -1.66
N VAL A 12 1.05 8.11 -2.94
CA VAL A 12 0.51 9.17 -3.81
C VAL A 12 -0.89 8.77 -4.26
N ASN A 13 -1.91 9.45 -3.77
CA ASN A 13 -3.27 9.25 -4.24
C ASN A 13 -3.57 10.23 -5.38
N GLN A 14 -3.58 9.74 -6.63
CA GLN A 14 -3.98 10.49 -7.82
C GLN A 14 -5.46 10.30 -8.17
N THR A 15 -6.24 9.68 -7.29
CA THR A 15 -7.68 9.56 -7.44
C THR A 15 -8.39 10.78 -6.82
N ASN A 16 -9.67 10.94 -7.16
CA ASN A 16 -10.56 11.92 -6.55
C ASN A 16 -11.32 11.35 -5.33
N GLU A 17 -10.90 10.20 -4.81
CA GLU A 17 -11.57 9.47 -3.72
C GLU A 17 -10.66 9.40 -2.50
N ILE A 18 -11.27 9.38 -1.30
CA ILE A 18 -10.55 9.05 -0.08
C ILE A 18 -10.32 7.54 -0.08
N LEU A 19 -9.06 7.14 0.04
CA LEU A 19 -8.68 5.75 0.22
C LEU A 19 -8.18 5.55 1.64
N GLU A 20 -8.31 4.34 2.17
CA GLU A 20 -7.79 3.99 3.49
C GLU A 20 -6.87 2.79 3.36
N LEU A 21 -5.66 2.93 3.91
CA LEU A 21 -4.74 1.81 4.03
C LEU A 21 -4.79 1.29 5.46
N LYS A 22 -5.11 0.01 5.63
CA LYS A 22 -5.26 -0.63 6.94
C LYS A 22 -4.38 -1.87 7.03
N GLU A 23 -3.86 -2.16 8.22
CA GLU A 23 -3.15 -3.40 8.50
C GLU A 23 -4.08 -4.35 9.24
N CYS A 24 -4.60 -5.35 8.53
CA CYS A 24 -5.61 -6.27 9.01
C CYS A 24 -4.99 -7.58 9.52
N PRO A 25 -5.31 -8.02 10.75
CA PRO A 25 -5.04 -9.40 11.18
C PRO A 25 -5.71 -10.42 10.26
N ALA A 26 -5.11 -11.61 10.13
CA ALA A 26 -5.78 -12.73 9.48
C ALA A 26 -7.16 -12.98 10.15
N GLY A 27 -8.23 -12.94 9.35
CA GLY A 27 -9.61 -13.09 9.80
C GLY A 27 -10.41 -11.79 9.91
N ASP A 28 -9.78 -10.63 10.04
CA ASP A 28 -10.47 -9.32 10.04
C ASP A 28 -10.51 -8.77 8.61
N SER A 29 -11.59 -9.09 7.90
CA SER A 29 -11.67 -8.77 6.47
C SER A 29 -11.98 -7.30 6.18
N ASP A 30 -12.71 -6.66 7.09
CA ASP A 30 -13.19 -5.29 6.98
C ASP A 30 -12.25 -4.27 7.64
N GLY A 31 -11.29 -4.76 8.46
CA GLY A 31 -10.33 -3.92 9.17
C GLY A 31 -11.01 -3.01 10.18
N GLU A 32 -12.11 -3.47 10.79
CA GLU A 32 -12.93 -2.67 11.70
C GLU A 32 -12.17 -2.25 12.96
N HIS A 33 -11.22 -3.07 13.41
CA HIS A 33 -10.46 -2.83 14.63
C HIS A 33 -9.07 -2.24 14.37
N THR A 34 -8.83 -1.74 13.16
CA THR A 34 -7.51 -1.28 12.73
C THR A 34 -7.53 0.22 12.48
N VAL A 35 -6.47 0.91 12.89
CA VAL A 35 -6.35 2.36 12.67
C VAL A 35 -6.00 2.60 11.20
N PRO A 36 -6.89 3.26 10.41
CA PRO A 36 -6.61 3.50 9.01
C PRO A 36 -5.57 4.61 8.84
N ILE A 37 -4.79 4.50 7.76
CA ILE A 37 -4.03 5.61 7.21
C ILE A 37 -4.87 6.22 6.08
N PRO A 38 -5.42 7.45 6.25
CA PRO A 38 -6.23 8.09 5.24
C PRO A 38 -5.33 8.64 4.11
N LEU A 39 -5.63 8.24 2.88
CA LEU A 39 -5.03 8.74 1.65
C LEU A 39 -5.99 9.74 1.02
N LEU A 40 -5.78 11.03 1.29
CA LEU A 40 -6.63 12.09 0.77
C LEU A 40 -6.52 12.23 -0.76
N PRO A 41 -7.60 12.62 -1.46
CA PRO A 41 -7.60 12.82 -2.92
C PRO A 41 -6.51 13.78 -3.38
N GLN A 42 -5.87 13.46 -4.50
CA GLN A 42 -4.82 14.29 -5.13
C GLN A 42 -3.68 14.70 -4.16
N LYS A 43 -3.42 13.92 -3.11
CA LYS A 43 -2.36 14.20 -2.12
C LYS A 43 -1.29 13.13 -2.10
N ARG A 44 -0.10 13.57 -1.66
CA ARG A 44 1.03 12.71 -1.32
C ARG A 44 1.20 12.66 0.20
N MET A 45 1.66 11.52 0.69
CA MET A 45 1.97 11.28 2.09
C MET A 45 3.23 10.44 2.18
N ARG A 46 3.99 10.61 3.25
CA ARG A 46 5.16 9.76 3.55
C ARG A 46 4.92 9.04 4.86
N ILE A 47 5.22 7.75 4.85
CA ILE A 47 5.21 6.91 6.05
C ILE A 47 6.58 6.26 6.21
N SER A 48 6.92 5.80 7.41
CA SER A 48 8.08 4.92 7.57
C SER A 48 7.87 3.63 6.76
N SER A 49 8.86 3.20 5.99
CA SER A 49 8.83 1.93 5.25
C SER A 49 8.68 0.72 6.15
N THR A 50 9.09 0.84 7.42
CA THR A 50 8.94 -0.23 8.41
C THR A 50 7.62 -0.17 9.19
N LYS A 51 6.74 0.81 8.91
CA LYS A 51 5.49 1.04 9.65
C LYS A 51 4.64 -0.23 9.77
N PHE A 52 4.47 -0.96 8.67
CA PHE A 52 3.69 -2.19 8.67
C PHE A 52 4.51 -3.44 8.95
N HIS A 53 5.80 -3.43 8.60
CA HIS A 53 6.66 -4.59 8.80
C HIS A 53 6.85 -4.93 10.29
N ARG A 54 7.07 -3.93 11.14
CA ARG A 54 7.24 -4.14 12.59
C ARG A 54 6.00 -4.77 13.22
N ASN A 55 4.82 -4.27 12.86
CA ASN A 55 3.56 -4.76 13.40
C ASN A 55 3.24 -6.19 12.93
N SER A 56 3.58 -6.51 11.68
CA SER A 56 3.44 -7.86 11.13
C SER A 56 4.37 -8.87 11.83
N LEU A 57 5.62 -8.51 12.14
CA LEU A 57 6.55 -9.37 12.86
C LEU A 57 6.15 -9.58 14.34
N VAL A 58 5.80 -8.49 15.03
CA VAL A 58 5.49 -8.52 16.48
C VAL A 58 4.26 -9.39 16.78
N SER A 59 3.29 -9.44 15.87
CA SER A 59 2.04 -10.16 16.11
C SER A 59 2.15 -11.69 16.04
N GLY A 60 3.24 -12.25 15.49
CA GLY A 60 3.41 -13.70 15.23
C GLY A 60 2.37 -14.34 14.30
N ARG A 61 1.36 -13.57 13.87
CA ARG A 61 0.24 -13.97 13.02
C ARG A 61 0.31 -13.17 11.72
N ARG A 62 -0.05 -13.82 10.61
CA ARG A 62 -0.09 -13.16 9.30
C ARG A 62 -1.00 -11.94 9.35
N ARG A 63 -0.48 -10.81 8.90
CA ARG A 63 -1.22 -9.56 8.71
C ARG A 63 -1.13 -9.17 7.25
N ASP A 64 -2.27 -8.78 6.69
CA ASP A 64 -2.35 -8.29 5.32
C ASP A 64 -2.60 -6.78 5.36
N ILE A 65 -1.94 -6.02 4.49
CA ILE A 65 -2.22 -4.60 4.36
C ILE A 65 -3.23 -4.45 3.24
N ARG A 66 -4.35 -3.78 3.53
CA ARG A 66 -5.49 -3.71 2.61
C ARG A 66 -5.78 -2.25 2.28
N LEU A 67 -6.00 -2.00 1.00
CA LEU A 67 -6.51 -0.72 0.51
C LEU A 67 -8.02 -0.80 0.46
N PHE A 68 -8.68 0.15 1.09
CA PHE A 68 -10.12 0.30 1.05
C PHE A 68 -10.50 1.58 0.33
N ARG A 69 -11.58 1.50 -0.45
CA ARG A 69 -12.30 2.67 -0.96
C ARG A 69 -13.68 2.73 -0.35
N LYS A 70 -14.25 3.93 -0.24
CA LYS A 70 -15.65 4.07 0.17
C LYS A 70 -16.57 3.53 -0.93
N GLY A 71 -17.54 2.70 -0.56
CA GLY A 71 -18.56 2.23 -1.49
C GLY A 71 -19.42 3.38 -2.02
N PRO A 72 -20.17 3.17 -3.13
CA PRO A 72 -21.16 4.14 -3.60
C PRO A 72 -22.15 4.49 -2.47
N ASN A 73 -22.65 5.73 -2.46
CA ASN A 73 -23.56 6.28 -1.44
C ASN A 73 -23.01 6.32 0.00
N ASN A 74 -21.71 6.60 0.16
CA ASN A 74 -21.08 6.69 1.49
C ASN A 74 -21.17 5.38 2.31
N GLY A 75 -21.44 4.25 1.64
CA GLY A 75 -21.66 2.94 2.26
C GLY A 75 -20.37 2.25 2.73
N LYS A 76 -20.49 0.96 3.02
CA LYS A 76 -19.41 0.10 3.54
C LYS A 76 -18.11 0.27 2.75
N MET A 77 -16.98 0.29 3.46
CA MET A 77 -15.65 0.31 2.84
C MET A 77 -15.43 -1.00 2.07
N ILE A 78 -14.94 -0.88 0.84
CA ILE A 78 -14.70 -2.01 -0.07
C ILE A 78 -13.18 -2.19 -0.18
N CYS A 79 -12.70 -3.38 0.17
CA CYS A 79 -11.31 -3.76 -0.08
C CYS A 79 -11.07 -3.86 -1.59
N VAL A 80 -10.07 -3.15 -2.10
CA VAL A 80 -9.75 -3.08 -3.53
C VAL A 80 -8.38 -3.64 -3.88
N GLU A 81 -7.45 -3.73 -2.92
CA GLU A 81 -6.09 -4.25 -3.15
C GLU A 81 -5.52 -4.78 -1.82
N ILE A 82 -4.68 -5.83 -1.91
CA ILE A 82 -3.98 -6.42 -0.76
C ILE A 82 -2.47 -6.38 -1.03
N PHE A 83 -1.71 -6.00 -0.02
CA PHE A 83 -0.25 -5.89 -0.05
C PHE A 83 0.39 -6.71 1.07
N ALA A 84 1.60 -7.18 0.81
CA ALA A 84 2.48 -7.68 1.85
C ALA A 84 3.20 -6.53 2.55
N ALA A 85 3.51 -6.67 3.84
CA ALA A 85 4.28 -5.66 4.57
C ALA A 85 5.66 -5.38 3.96
N HIS A 86 6.26 -6.40 3.35
CA HIS A 86 7.53 -6.26 2.65
C HIS A 86 7.47 -5.39 1.40
N ASP A 87 6.31 -5.28 0.74
CA ASP A 87 6.16 -4.41 -0.45
C ASP A 87 6.52 -2.96 -0.09
N PHE A 88 6.14 -2.51 1.11
CA PHE A 88 6.42 -1.14 1.58
C PHE A 88 7.91 -0.90 1.83
N ILE A 89 8.68 -1.94 2.10
CA ILE A 89 10.14 -1.87 2.25
C ILE A 89 10.82 -1.84 0.89
N PHE A 90 10.35 -2.64 -0.07
CA PHE A 90 11.01 -2.83 -1.36
C PHE A 90 10.72 -1.73 -2.38
N PHE A 91 9.47 -1.27 -2.49
CA PHE A 91 9.08 -0.42 -3.62
C PHE A 91 9.25 1.08 -3.36
N GLY A 92 9.31 1.53 -2.10
CA GLY A 92 9.57 2.91 -1.67
C GLY A 92 8.57 3.99 -2.14
N LYS A 93 7.74 3.71 -3.15
CA LYS A 93 6.67 4.55 -3.67
C LYS A 93 5.50 3.71 -4.17
N PHE A 94 4.30 4.15 -3.82
CA PHE A 94 3.03 3.60 -4.29
C PHE A 94 2.19 4.75 -4.84
N THR A 95 1.76 4.62 -6.09
CA THR A 95 0.88 5.59 -6.74
C THR A 95 -0.46 4.93 -7.01
N PHE A 96 -1.52 5.48 -6.44
CA PHE A 96 -2.89 5.01 -6.60
C PHE A 96 -3.58 5.85 -7.69
N ARG A 97 -3.97 5.19 -8.79
CA ARG A 97 -4.64 5.82 -9.93
C ARG A 97 -6.02 5.20 -10.14
N LYS A 98 -6.96 5.99 -10.68
CA LYS A 98 -8.28 5.46 -11.07
C LYS A 98 -8.38 5.46 -12.58
N ALA A 99 -8.67 4.31 -13.17
CA ALA A 99 -8.95 4.19 -14.60
C ALA A 99 -10.12 3.21 -14.80
N LYS A 100 -11.04 3.52 -15.72
CA LYS A 100 -12.21 2.66 -16.03
C LYS A 100 -13.01 2.21 -14.79
N GLY A 101 -13.12 3.06 -13.77
CA GLY A 101 -13.85 2.77 -12.52
C GLY A 101 -13.10 1.88 -11.51
N GLN A 102 -11.89 1.43 -11.83
CA GLN A 102 -11.04 0.60 -10.98
C GLN A 102 -9.84 1.39 -10.46
N ILE A 103 -9.32 0.98 -9.30
CA ILE A 103 -8.10 1.54 -8.72
C ILE A 103 -6.93 0.66 -9.17
N PHE A 104 -5.90 1.30 -9.72
CA PHE A 104 -4.64 0.69 -10.10
C PHE A 104 -3.55 1.20 -9.16
N VAL A 105 -2.57 0.35 -8.87
CA VAL A 105 -1.45 0.68 -7.98
C VAL A 105 -0.15 0.48 -8.71
N ASP A 106 0.54 1.57 -9.01
CA ASP A 106 1.89 1.54 -9.54
C ASP A 106 2.89 1.52 -8.39
N ARG A 107 3.78 0.52 -8.42
CA ARG A 107 4.82 0.31 -7.42
C ARG A 107 6.16 0.74 -8.00
N GLY A 108 6.96 1.44 -7.20
CA GLY A 108 8.28 1.94 -7.60
C GLY A 108 8.29 3.44 -7.92
N GLY A 109 9.48 4.05 -7.85
CA GLY A 109 9.69 5.46 -8.18
C GLY A 109 11.14 5.92 -8.02
N ASP A 110 11.51 6.93 -8.81
CA ASP A 110 12.77 7.66 -8.68
C ASP A 110 12.82 8.36 -7.32
N GLY A 111 13.55 7.77 -6.37
CA GLY A 111 13.61 8.25 -4.99
C GLY A 111 13.58 7.15 -3.93
N ALA A 112 13.28 5.90 -4.30
CA ALA A 112 13.59 4.73 -3.48
C ALA A 112 15.09 4.37 -3.56
N GLN A 113 15.98 5.37 -3.57
CA GLN A 113 17.42 5.14 -3.51
C GLN A 113 17.85 4.97 -2.06
N GLY A 114 17.86 3.72 -1.61
CA GLY A 114 19.15 3.18 -1.17
C GLY A 114 19.90 2.80 -2.44
N SER A 115 20.79 3.67 -2.90
CA SER A 115 21.61 3.49 -4.09
C SER A 115 22.58 2.31 -3.91
N HIS A 116 22.26 1.17 -4.50
CA HIS A 116 23.15 0.37 -5.34
C HIS A 116 22.30 -0.72 -6.01
N ASP A 117 22.61 -1.00 -7.27
CA ASP A 117 22.02 -2.04 -8.12
C ASP A 117 20.65 -1.74 -8.72
N ASP A 118 20.73 -1.14 -9.92
CA ASP A 118 19.79 -1.32 -11.03
C ASP A 118 19.28 -2.76 -11.12
N LEU A 119 18.08 -3.01 -10.61
CA LEU A 119 17.29 -4.15 -11.03
C LEU A 119 16.09 -3.66 -11.86
N PRO A 120 15.95 -4.15 -13.10
CA PRO A 120 14.95 -3.66 -14.03
C PRO A 120 13.54 -3.95 -13.52
N ARG A 121 12.67 -2.96 -13.75
CA ARG A 121 11.22 -2.94 -13.44
C ARG A 121 10.54 -4.26 -13.79
N LEU A 122 10.39 -5.16 -12.82
CA LEU A 122 9.59 -6.37 -12.95
C LEU A 122 8.11 -5.99 -13.08
N ARG A 123 7.66 -5.89 -14.32
CA ARG A 123 6.23 -5.88 -14.67
C ARG A 123 5.70 -7.28 -14.42
N PHE A 124 5.01 -7.50 -13.30
CA PHE A 124 4.22 -8.71 -13.12
C PHE A 124 3.01 -8.65 -14.06
N PHE A 125 3.11 -9.31 -15.20
CA PHE A 125 1.95 -9.75 -15.97
C PHE A 125 1.32 -10.92 -15.20
N ILE A 126 0.10 -10.74 -14.70
CA ILE A 126 -0.74 -11.87 -14.30
C ILE A 126 -1.43 -12.34 -15.59
N PRO A 127 -1.11 -13.53 -16.13
CA PRO A 127 -1.86 -14.06 -17.25
C PRO A 127 -3.25 -14.48 -16.76
N LEU A 128 -4.29 -13.85 -17.31
CA LEU A 128 -5.64 -14.39 -17.22
C LEU A 128 -5.69 -15.66 -18.09
N SER A 129 -5.51 -16.81 -17.46
CA SER A 129 -5.82 -18.11 -18.09
C SER A 129 -6.17 -19.11 -17.01
N ARG A 130 -7.46 -19.25 -16.71
CA ARG A 130 -8.22 -20.51 -16.70
C ARG A 130 -9.60 -20.30 -16.09
N LEU A 131 -10.59 -20.26 -17.00
CA LEU A 131 -11.88 -20.90 -16.82
C LEU A 131 -11.67 -22.40 -16.52
#